data_AF-A0A3D0UMF2-F1
#
_entry.id   AF-A0A3D0UMF2-F1
#
_cell.length_a   1.000
_cell.length_b   1.000
_cell.length_c   1.000
_cell.angle_alpha   90.00
_cell.angle_beta   90.00
_cell.angle_gamma   90.00
#
_symmetry.space_group_name_H-M   'P 1'
#
loop_
_entity.id
_entity.type
_entity.pdbx_description
1 polymer ?
#
loop_
_entity_poly.entity_id
_entity_poly.type
_entity_poly.pdbx_seq_one_letter_code
_entity_poly.pdbx_strand_id
1 'polypeptide(L)' 'MSELTDIITAADPDIRNRSLDAFCRAAPLEELMAECQVLDQWRRESPNLYVRVRALLFLYSIHR' A
#
# COMPACT_ATOMS: atom_id res chain seq x y z
N MET A 1 11.72 -0.55 2.84
CA MET A 1 10.75 -0.39 1.75
C MET A 1 9.73 -1.50 1.93
N SER A 2 8.44 -1.20 1.81
CA SER A 2 7.33 -2.13 2.11
C SER A 2 6.68 -2.62 0.82
N GLU A 3 6.09 -3.81 0.83
CA GLU A 3 5.54 -4.40 -0.40
C GLU A 3 4.40 -3.55 -0.98
N LEU A 4 3.56 -2.96 -0.12
CA LEU A 4 2.50 -2.06 -0.58
C LEU A 4 3.06 -0.77 -1.22
N THR A 5 4.18 -0.23 -0.73
CA THR A 5 4.84 0.93 -1.36
C THR A 5 5.42 0.59 -2.73
N ASP A 6 5.94 -0.62 -2.89
CA ASP A 6 6.48 -1.11 -4.16
C ASP A 6 5.36 -1.32 -5.19
N ILE A 7 4.20 -1.87 -4.77
CA ILE A 7 3.01 -1.98 -5.62
C ILE A 7 2.52 -0.59 -6.06
N ILE A 8 2.53 0.42 -5.18
CA ILE A 8 2.06 1.76 -5.54
C ILE A 8 2.99 2.43 -6.55
N THR A 9 4.31 2.29 -6.38
CA THR A 9 5.32 2.97 -7.20
C THR A 9 5.75 2.20 -8.45
N ALA A 10 5.34 0.94 -8.59
CA ALA A 10 5.68 0.11 -9.72
C ALA A 10 5.38 0.79 -11.07
N ALA A 11 6.40 0.85 -11.94
CA ALA A 11 6.24 1.29 -13.31
C ALA A 11 5.44 0.27 -14.14
N ASP A 12 5.65 -1.01 -13.85
CA ASP A 12 4.96 -2.13 -14.49
C ASP A 12 3.48 -2.18 -14.05
N PRO A 13 2.52 -2.04 -14.99
CA PRO A 13 1.10 -2.17 -14.71
C PRO A 13 0.70 -3.48 -14.04
N ASP A 14 1.36 -4.60 -14.34
CA ASP A 14 1.01 -5.91 -13.80
C ASP A 14 1.33 -6.01 -12.30
N ILE A 15 2.42 -5.37 -11.89
CA ILE A 15 2.78 -5.21 -10.47
C ILE A 15 1.85 -4.18 -9.82
N ARG A 16 1.66 -3.06 -10.52
CA ARG A 16 0.92 -1.91 -10.02
C ARG A 16 -0.57 -2.19 -9.77
N ASN A 17 -1.13 -3.16 -10.51
CA ASN A 17 -2.53 -3.55 -10.45
C ASN A 17 -2.74 -4.87 -9.70
N ARG A 18 -1.73 -5.38 -8.96
CA ARG A 18 -1.90 -6.54 -8.09
C ARG A 18 -3.04 -6.32 -7.10
N SER A 19 -3.75 -7.41 -6.79
CA SER A 19 -4.88 -7.38 -5.88
C SER A 19 -4.42 -7.12 -4.44
N LEU A 20 -4.85 -5.99 -3.89
CA LEU A 20 -4.67 -5.68 -2.46
C LEU A 20 -5.38 -6.71 -1.57
N ASP A 21 -6.57 -7.17 -1.96
CA ASP A 21 -7.33 -8.18 -1.22
C ASP A 21 -6.57 -9.52 -1.14
N ALA A 22 -5.93 -9.92 -2.25
CA ALA A 22 -5.11 -11.14 -2.27
C ALA A 22 -3.90 -11.03 -1.34
N PHE A 23 -3.23 -9.86 -1.32
CA PHE A 23 -2.15 -9.58 -0.37
C PHE A 23 -2.64 -9.66 1.08
N CYS A 24 -3.77 -9.01 1.39
CA CYS A 24 -4.33 -8.99 2.75
C CYS A 24 -4.75 -10.38 3.26
N ARG A 25 -5.18 -11.28 2.37
CA ARG A 25 -5.52 -12.66 2.76
C ARG A 25 -4.30 -13.52 3.04
N ALA A 26 -3.18 -13.24 2.39
CA ALA A 26 -1.96 -14.04 2.48
C ALA A 26 -1.05 -13.57 3.62
N ALA A 27 -1.01 -12.26 3.89
CA ALA A 27 -0.13 -11.68 4.88
C ALA A 27 -0.62 -11.94 6.32
N PRO A 28 0.27 -12.29 7.26
CA PRO A 28 -0.06 -12.37 8.68
C PRO A 28 -0.41 -10.98 9.23
N LEU A 29 -1.21 -10.94 10.30
CA LEU A 29 -1.71 -9.69 10.89
C LEU A 29 -0.58 -8.71 11.27
N GLU A 30 0.51 -9.21 11.85
CA GLU A 30 1.65 -8.37 12.24
C GLU A 30 2.30 -7.67 11.03
N GLU A 31 2.41 -8.38 9.91
CA GLU A 31 2.95 -7.84 8.66
C GLU A 31 1.98 -6.81 8.08
N LEU A 32 0.67 -7.08 8.07
CA LEU A 32 -0.33 -6.11 7.63
C LEU A 32 -0.31 -4.82 8.46
N MET A 33 -0.14 -4.94 9.78
CA MET A 33 -0.02 -3.77 10.66
C MET A 33 1.24 -2.97 10.37
N ALA A 34 2.38 -3.64 10.15
CA ALA A 34 3.63 -2.98 9.78
C ALA A 34 3.52 -2.26 8.42
N GLU A 35 2.92 -2.91 7.42
CA GLU A 35 2.65 -2.35 6.10
C GLU A 35 1.76 -1.10 6.19
N CYS A 36 0.68 -1.13 6.98
CA CYS A 36 -0.18 0.04 7.23
C CYS A 36 0.57 1.21 7.87
N GLN A 37 1.46 0.94 8.84
CA GLN A 37 2.27 1.99 9.48
C GLN A 37 3.21 2.65 8.49
N VAL A 38 3.90 1.85 7.66
CA VAL A 38 4.79 2.38 6.62
C VAL A 38 3.99 3.18 5.60
N LEU A 39 2.82 2.71 5.17
CA LEU A 39 1.98 3.41 4.20
C LEU A 39 1.49 4.77 4.72
N ASP A 40 1.07 4.86 5.98
CA ASP A 40 0.60 6.12 6.56
C ASP A 40 1.74 7.14 6.68
N GLN A 41 2.93 6.71 7.13
CA GLN A 41 4.10 7.59 7.21
C GLN A 41 4.50 8.06 5.81
N TRP A 42 4.65 7.13 4.87
CA TRP A 42 5.09 7.43 3.51
C TRP A 42 4.15 8.38 2.78
N ARG A 43 2.83 8.22 2.99
CA ARG A 43 1.83 9.13 2.47
C ARG A 43 1.98 10.56 2.99
N ARG A 44 2.38 10.75 4.26
CA ARG A 44 2.55 12.09 4.85
C ARG A 44 3.79 12.79 4.32
N GLU A 45 4.84 12.04 4.02
CA GLU A 45 6.12 12.55 3.54
C GLU A 45 6.18 12.72 2.02
N SER A 46 5.38 11.96 1.27
CA SER A 46 5.44 11.97 -0.19
C SER A 46 4.96 13.30 -0.78
N PRO A 47 5.76 13.97 -1.63
CA PRO A 47 5.32 15.17 -2.36
C PRO A 47 4.40 14.83 -3.55
N ASN A 48 4.29 13.55 -3.93
CA ASN A 48 3.55 13.12 -5.11
C ASN A 48 2.08 12.85 -4.78
N LEU A 49 1.17 13.62 -5.38
CA LEU A 49 -0.28 13.49 -5.16
C LEU A 49 -0.82 12.10 -5.50
N TYR A 50 -0.33 11.47 -6.58
CA TYR A 50 -0.75 10.13 -6.99
C TYR A 50 -0.46 9.11 -5.89
N VAL A 51 0.77 9.12 -5.39
CA VAL A 51 1.21 8.27 -4.27
C VAL A 51 0.31 8.49 -3.07
N ARG A 52 0.06 9.75 -2.70
CA ARG A 52 -0.73 10.08 -1.52
C ARG A 52 -2.15 9.54 -1.59
N VAL A 53 -2.81 9.75 -2.73
CA VAL A 53 -4.18 9.30 -2.97
C VAL A 53 -4.25 7.78 -2.99
N ARG A 54 -3.30 7.11 -3.64
CA ARG A 54 -3.30 5.65 -3.73
C ARG A 54 -3.03 4.96 -2.40
N ALA A 55 -2.14 5.53 -1.59
CA ALA A 55 -1.93 5.08 -0.21
C ALA A 55 -3.19 5.24 0.65
N LEU A 56 -3.95 6.35 0.51
CA LEU A 56 -5.24 6.49 1.22
C LEU A 56 -6.24 5.42 0.81
N LEU A 57 -6.35 5.12 -0.47
CA LEU A 57 -7.25 4.08 -0.97
C LEU A 57 -6.89 2.70 -0.41
N PHE A 58 -5.59 2.39 -0.32
CA PHE A 58 -5.12 1.14 0.26
C PHE A 58 -5.46 1.07 1.75
N LEU A 59 -5.10 2.10 2.55
CA LEU A 59 -5.41 2.17 3.98
C LEU A 59 -6.92 2.04 4.24
N TYR A 60 -7.75 2.77 3.49
CA TYR A 60 -9.20 2.67 3.61
C TYR A 60 -9.71 1.25 3.29
N SER A 61 -9.17 0.61 2.26
CA SER A 61 -9.58 -0.73 1.83
C SER A 61 -9.16 -1.83 2.81
N ILE A 62 -8.03 -1.66 3.51
CA ILE A 62 -7.57 -2.61 4.54
C ILE A 62 -8.42 -2.51 5.81
N HIS A 63 -8.91 -1.32 6.14
CA HIS A 63 -9.70 -1.07 7.35
C HIS A 63 -11.20 -1.32 7.21
N ARG A 64 -11.71 -1.59 6.00
CA ARG A 64 -13.14 -1.89 5.76
C ARG A 64 -13.42 -3.39 5.80
#